data_AF-A0A950NN64-F1
#
_entry.id   AF-A0A950NN64-F1
#
_cell.length_a   1.000
_cell.length_b   1.000
_cell.length_c   1.000
_cell.angle_alpha   90.00
_cell.angle_beta   90.00
_cell.angle_gamma   90.00
#
_symmetry.space_group_name_H-M   'P 1'
#
loop_
_entity.id
_entity.type
_entity.pdbx_description
1 polymer ?
#
loop_
_entity_poly.entity_id
_entity_poly.type
_entity_poly.pdbx_seq_one_letter_code
_entity_poly.pdbx_strand_id
1 'polypeptide(L)'
;MLRTTPLDPVAWLAGEPGARDDDAAPPHSPRLDVDVKNGVPGFELDSNGNVEGGIRTPQVAAPIAKLSGTGQPPASQSFCRIFGTTVPFTSAQLSALYPTHAAFVTAWDKAVDREVRAGFLLPADASRLKDVAAMSTIP
;
A
#
# COMPACT_ATOMS: atom_id res chain seq x y z
N MET A 1 -14.42 33.64 36.70
CA MET A 1 -14.55 34.19 35.33
C MET A 1 -13.87 33.24 34.36
N LEU A 2 -14.64 32.39 33.68
CA LEU A 2 -14.13 31.53 32.60
C LEU A 2 -14.02 32.40 31.34
N ARG A 3 -12.80 32.67 30.88
CA ARG A 3 -12.58 33.31 29.58
C ARG A 3 -12.79 32.24 28.51
N THR A 4 -13.88 32.35 27.76
CA THR A 4 -14.05 31.64 26.49
C THR A 4 -13.19 32.35 25.46
N THR A 5 -12.06 31.75 25.09
CA THR A 5 -11.31 32.19 23.91
C THR A 5 -12.18 31.95 22.68
N PRO A 6 -12.42 32.94 21.80
CA PRO A 6 -13.17 32.72 20.57
C PRO A 6 -12.43 31.69 19.70
N LEU A 7 -13.16 30.73 19.13
CA LEU A 7 -12.62 29.84 18.10
C LEU A 7 -12.41 30.67 16.84
N ASP A 8 -11.17 30.70 16.34
CA ASP A 8 -10.83 31.34 15.08
C ASP A 8 -11.52 30.58 13.92
N PRO A 9 -12.47 31.20 13.20
CA PRO A 9 -13.27 30.53 12.17
C PRO A 9 -12.46 30.12 10.93
N VAL A 10 -11.18 30.51 10.84
CA VAL A 10 -10.29 30.23 9.70
C VAL A 10 -9.04 29.45 10.09
N ALA A 11 -8.99 28.83 11.28
CA ALA A 11 -7.89 27.95 11.67
C ALA A 11 -7.64 26.79 10.69
N TRP A 12 -8.68 26.32 9.98
CA TRP A 12 -8.57 25.30 8.92
C TRP A 12 -7.97 25.81 7.59
N LEU A 13 -7.80 27.13 7.43
CA LEU A 13 -7.12 27.74 6.28
C LEU A 13 -5.62 27.96 6.53
N ALA A 14 -5.17 27.90 7.79
CA ALA A 14 -3.75 27.76 8.06
C ALA A 14 -3.37 26.35 7.60
N GLY A 15 -2.63 26.26 6.49
CA GLY A 15 -2.19 24.98 5.93
C GLY A 15 -1.70 24.04 7.03
N GLU A 16 -2.20 22.81 7.01
CA GLU A 16 -1.73 21.74 7.89
C GLU A 16 -0.20 21.70 7.82
N PRO A 17 0.52 21.55 8.94
CA PRO A 17 1.98 21.43 8.91
C PRO A 17 2.39 20.29 7.96
N GLY A 18 2.87 20.65 6.76
CA GLY A 18 3.23 19.72 5.68
C GLY A 18 2.56 19.98 4.33
N ALA A 19 1.51 20.81 4.26
CA ALA A 19 1.00 21.32 2.98
C ALA A 19 2.02 22.29 2.38
N ARG A 20 2.48 22.01 1.15
CA ARG A 20 3.33 22.95 0.41
C ARG A 20 2.43 24.02 -0.22
N ASP A 21 2.59 25.27 0.22
CA ASP A 21 1.88 26.45 -0.29
C ASP A 21 2.70 27.19 -1.38
N ASP A 22 3.65 26.51 -2.03
CA ASP A 22 4.66 27.10 -2.93
C ASP A 22 4.27 27.06 -4.43
N ASP A 23 2.98 26.87 -4.75
CA ASP A 23 2.44 26.67 -6.11
C ASP A 23 3.13 25.55 -6.92
N ALA A 24 3.96 24.72 -6.27
CA ALA A 24 4.60 23.59 -6.91
C ALA A 24 3.59 22.47 -7.18
N ALA A 25 3.63 21.91 -8.40
CA ALA A 25 2.84 20.73 -8.70
C ALA A 25 3.15 19.61 -7.68
N PRO A 26 2.13 18.90 -7.17
CA PRO A 26 2.34 17.82 -6.23
C PRO A 26 3.30 16.76 -6.79
N PRO A 27 4.11 16.11 -5.94
CA PRO A 27 4.94 14.99 -6.37
C PRO A 27 4.10 13.93 -7.09
N HIS A 28 4.61 13.40 -8.21
CA HIS A 28 3.95 12.33 -8.95
C HIS A 28 4.31 10.95 -8.39
N SER A 29 3.33 10.06 -8.31
CA SER A 29 3.56 8.64 -8.03
C SER A 29 3.75 7.85 -9.34
N PRO A 30 4.54 6.75 -9.31
CA PRO A 30 4.61 5.81 -10.42
C PRO A 30 3.22 5.22 -10.73
N ARG A 31 2.97 4.93 -12.02
CA ARG A 31 1.74 4.27 -12.47
C ARG A 31 1.90 2.75 -12.40
N LEU A 32 0.77 2.05 -12.24
CA LEU A 32 0.71 0.60 -12.43
C LEU A 32 0.97 0.26 -13.90
N ASP A 33 1.64 -0.86 -14.12
CA ASP A 33 1.96 -1.34 -15.45
C ASP A 33 0.71 -1.95 -16.09
N VAL A 34 0.47 -1.59 -17.35
CA VAL A 34 -0.71 -1.99 -18.12
C VAL A 34 -0.29 -2.51 -19.48
N ASP A 35 -0.86 -3.62 -19.88
CA ASP A 35 -0.73 -4.19 -21.22
C ASP A 35 -2.10 -4.16 -21.92
N VAL A 36 -2.09 -3.97 -23.24
CA VAL A 36 -3.29 -3.94 -24.05
C VAL A 36 -3.34 -5.19 -24.92
N LYS A 37 -4.18 -6.15 -24.51
CA LYS A 37 -4.40 -7.40 -25.26
C LYS A 37 -5.73 -7.33 -26.00
N ASN A 38 -5.70 -7.50 -27.33
CA ASN A 38 -6.88 -7.46 -28.18
C ASN A 38 -7.72 -6.17 -28.01
N GLY A 39 -7.06 -5.02 -27.80
CA GLY A 39 -7.73 -3.73 -27.58
C GLY A 39 -8.33 -3.54 -26.18
N VAL A 40 -8.15 -4.49 -25.27
CA VAL A 40 -8.62 -4.42 -23.88
C VAL A 40 -7.42 -4.17 -22.96
N PRO A 41 -7.39 -3.07 -22.20
CA PRO A 41 -6.34 -2.84 -21.21
C PRO A 41 -6.50 -3.81 -20.03
N GLY A 42 -5.39 -4.38 -19.61
CA GLY A 42 -5.27 -5.21 -18.41
C GLY A 42 -3.99 -4.87 -17.65
N PHE A 43 -3.94 -5.24 -16.37
CA PHE A 43 -2.73 -5.07 -15.58
C PHE A 43 -1.67 -6.12 -15.92
N GLU A 44 -0.41 -5.71 -15.95
CA GLU A 44 0.71 -6.66 -15.95
C GLU A 44 0.89 -7.21 -14.54
N LEU A 45 0.93 -8.54 -14.39
CA LEU A 45 0.99 -9.21 -13.09
C LEU A 45 2.34 -9.90 -12.90
N ASP A 46 2.87 -9.80 -11.69
CA ASP A 46 4.05 -10.56 -11.24
C ASP A 46 3.73 -12.05 -11.04
N SER A 47 4.75 -12.85 -10.73
CA SER A 47 4.60 -14.30 -10.49
C SER A 47 3.69 -14.64 -9.31
N ASN A 48 3.45 -13.69 -8.41
CA ASN A 48 2.59 -13.81 -7.23
C ASN A 48 1.16 -13.31 -7.51
N GLY A 49 0.92 -12.80 -8.72
CA GLY A 49 -0.37 -12.32 -9.19
C GLY A 49 -0.72 -10.90 -8.75
N ASN A 50 0.25 -10.12 -8.25
CA ASN A 50 0.08 -8.70 -7.95
C ASN A 50 0.50 -7.84 -9.15
N VAL A 51 -0.12 -6.68 -9.30
CA VAL A 51 0.16 -5.77 -10.44
C VAL A 51 1.56 -5.17 -10.34
N GLU A 52 2.33 -5.20 -11.42
CA GLU A 52 3.65 -4.57 -11.53
C GLU A 52 3.58 -3.03 -11.60
N GLY A 53 4.73 -2.38 -11.41
CA GLY A 53 4.82 -0.92 -11.36
C GLY A 53 4.17 -0.33 -10.11
N GLY A 54 3.81 0.95 -10.18
CA GLY A 54 3.16 1.69 -9.11
C GLY A 54 4.01 1.85 -7.83
N ILE A 55 3.34 2.22 -6.74
CA ILE A 55 3.90 2.21 -5.40
C ILE A 55 3.93 0.74 -4.93
N ARG A 56 5.12 0.21 -4.64
CA ARG A 56 5.30 -1.18 -4.25
C ARG A 56 5.30 -1.29 -2.73
N THR A 57 4.12 -1.07 -2.15
CA THR A 57 3.90 -1.16 -0.69
C THR A 57 4.42 -2.48 -0.12
N PRO A 58 4.72 -2.56 1.20
CA PRO A 58 5.21 -3.79 1.81
C PRO A 58 4.35 -5.02 1.53
N GLN A 59 3.02 -4.85 1.47
CA GLN A 59 2.06 -5.91 1.15
C GLN A 59 2.20 -6.48 -0.27
N VAL A 60 2.74 -5.68 -1.20
CA VAL A 60 2.92 -6.05 -2.60
C VAL A 60 4.35 -6.51 -2.86
N ALA A 61 5.35 -5.87 -2.25
CA ALA A 61 6.77 -6.18 -2.42
C ALA A 61 7.24 -7.39 -1.58
N ALA A 62 6.63 -7.64 -0.43
CA ALA A 62 6.81 -8.82 0.41
C ALA A 62 5.45 -9.50 0.66
N PRO A 63 4.84 -10.09 -0.40
CA PRO A 63 3.45 -10.51 -0.35
C PRO A 63 3.23 -11.76 0.50
N ILE A 64 2.11 -11.77 1.22
CA ILE A 64 1.52 -12.95 1.87
C ILE A 64 0.13 -13.29 1.31
N ALA A 65 -0.33 -12.49 0.34
CA ALA A 65 -1.61 -12.60 -0.31
C ALA A 65 -1.52 -11.96 -1.71
N LYS A 66 -2.41 -12.40 -2.60
CA LYS A 66 -2.69 -11.72 -3.86
C LYS A 66 -3.72 -10.62 -3.60
N LEU A 67 -3.44 -9.41 -4.09
CA LEU A 67 -4.32 -8.25 -4.04
C LEU A 67 -4.80 -7.92 -5.46
N SER A 68 -6.11 -7.72 -5.64
CA SER A 68 -6.66 -7.22 -6.91
C SER A 68 -7.64 -6.09 -6.69
N GLY A 69 -7.57 -5.06 -7.54
CA GLY A 69 -8.52 -3.95 -7.58
C GLY A 69 -9.60 -4.08 -8.66
N THR A 70 -9.73 -5.23 -9.33
CA THR A 70 -10.62 -5.40 -10.51
C THR A 70 -12.09 -5.71 -10.17
N GLY A 71 -12.50 -5.55 -8.91
CA GLY A 71 -13.86 -5.84 -8.44
C GLY A 71 -14.06 -7.29 -7.93
N GLN A 72 -15.04 -7.45 -7.03
CA GLN A 72 -15.45 -8.76 -6.48
C GLN A 72 -16.48 -9.47 -7.38
N PRO A 73 -16.37 -10.80 -7.59
CA PRO A 73 -17.40 -11.59 -8.28
C PRO A 73 -18.57 -12.00 -7.36
N PRO A 74 -19.80 -12.21 -7.89
CA PRO A 74 -20.21 -11.90 -9.26
C PRO A 74 -20.37 -10.39 -9.44
N ALA A 75 -19.84 -9.87 -10.55
CA ALA A 75 -19.86 -8.44 -10.88
C ALA A 75 -21.28 -7.87 -11.13
N SER A 76 -22.33 -8.68 -11.00
CA SER A 76 -23.74 -8.30 -11.17
C SER A 76 -24.28 -7.41 -10.05
N GLN A 77 -23.54 -7.23 -8.95
CA GLN A 77 -23.89 -6.28 -7.89
C GLN A 77 -23.05 -5.01 -8.03
N SER A 78 -23.69 -3.89 -8.38
CA SER A 78 -23.04 -2.62 -8.76
C SER A 78 -22.02 -2.09 -7.75
N PHE A 79 -22.23 -2.35 -6.45
CA PHE A 79 -21.35 -1.89 -5.37
C PHE A 79 -20.15 -2.84 -5.15
N CYS A 80 -20.26 -4.13 -5.47
CA CYS A 80 -19.15 -5.09 -5.30
C CYS A 80 -17.96 -4.79 -6.23
N ARG A 81 -18.18 -4.09 -7.35
CA ARG A 81 -17.11 -3.71 -8.30
C ARG A 81 -16.10 -2.71 -7.75
N ILE A 82 -16.45 -1.94 -6.71
CA ILE A 82 -15.53 -0.95 -6.11
C ILE A 82 -14.64 -1.57 -5.02
N PHE A 83 -14.90 -2.82 -4.63
CA PHE A 83 -14.06 -3.55 -3.68
C PHE A 83 -13.05 -4.42 -4.40
N GLY A 84 -11.82 -4.39 -3.92
CA GLY A 84 -10.79 -5.34 -4.32
C GLY A 84 -10.97 -6.71 -3.68
N THR A 85 -10.16 -7.67 -4.10
CA THR A 85 -10.01 -9.00 -3.49
C THR A 85 -8.66 -9.12 -2.78
N THR A 86 -8.67 -9.86 -1.67
CA THR A 86 -7.47 -10.30 -0.96
C THR A 86 -7.55 -11.82 -0.85
N VAL A 87 -6.62 -12.52 -1.50
CA VAL A 87 -6.55 -13.98 -1.46
C VAL A 87 -5.26 -14.39 -0.76
N PRO A 88 -5.32 -14.85 0.50
CA PRO A 88 -4.14 -15.29 1.23
C PRO A 88 -3.39 -16.41 0.51
N PHE A 89 -2.06 -16.40 0.61
CA PHE A 89 -1.24 -17.50 0.12
C PHE A 89 -1.39 -18.73 1.01
N THR A 90 -1.28 -19.90 0.39
CA THR A 90 -1.19 -21.17 1.09
C THR A 90 0.12 -21.24 1.87
N SER A 91 0.18 -22.09 2.91
CA SER A 91 1.42 -22.32 3.66
C SER A 91 2.57 -22.81 2.77
N ALA A 92 2.27 -23.56 1.70
CA ALA A 92 3.26 -24.01 0.72
C ALA A 92 3.84 -22.84 -0.09
N GLN A 93 2.99 -21.92 -0.54
CA GLN A 93 3.43 -20.70 -1.23
C GLN A 93 4.27 -19.81 -0.31
N LEU A 94 3.83 -19.63 0.94
CA LEU A 94 4.59 -18.84 1.93
C LEU A 94 5.95 -19.47 2.22
N SER A 95 6.02 -20.79 2.42
CA SER A 95 7.29 -21.48 2.69
C SER A 95 8.24 -21.47 1.49
N ALA A 96 7.70 -21.42 0.26
CA ALA A 96 8.49 -21.30 -0.96
C ALA A 96 9.06 -19.88 -1.13
N LEU A 97 8.30 -18.85 -0.77
CA LEU A 97 8.74 -17.45 -0.82
C LEU A 97 9.68 -17.09 0.35
N TYR A 98 9.35 -17.57 1.55
CA TYR A 98 10.03 -17.30 2.80
C TYR A 98 10.33 -18.64 3.49
N PRO A 99 11.53 -19.20 3.30
CA PRO A 99 11.90 -20.46 3.94
C PRO A 99 12.02 -20.36 5.47
N THR A 100 12.11 -19.14 6.02
CA THR A 100 12.26 -18.85 7.45
C THR A 100 11.68 -17.47 7.81
N HIS A 101 11.32 -17.30 9.08
CA HIS A 101 10.61 -16.09 9.54
C HIS A 101 11.51 -14.88 9.41
N ALA A 102 12.82 -15.11 9.64
CA ALA A 102 13.85 -14.12 9.39
C ALA A 102 13.90 -13.68 7.91
N ALA A 103 13.66 -14.60 6.96
CA ALA A 103 13.61 -14.26 5.53
C ALA A 103 12.38 -13.39 5.23
N PHE A 104 11.21 -13.72 5.78
CA PHE A 104 10.02 -12.86 5.66
C PHE A 104 10.26 -11.47 6.25
N VAL A 105 10.70 -11.38 7.51
CA VAL A 105 10.95 -10.09 8.19
C VAL A 105 11.99 -9.27 7.43
N THR A 106 13.07 -9.89 6.93
CA THR A 106 14.08 -9.19 6.14
C THR A 106 13.51 -8.63 4.83
N ALA A 107 12.69 -9.41 4.12
CA ALA A 107 12.03 -8.96 2.89
C ALA A 107 11.05 -7.82 3.17
N TRP A 108 10.27 -7.92 4.25
CA TRP A 108 9.32 -6.91 4.68
C TRP A 108 10.00 -5.60 5.08
N ASP A 109 11.03 -5.66 5.92
CA ASP A 109 11.79 -4.49 6.37
C ASP A 109 12.45 -3.76 5.19
N LYS A 110 12.99 -4.52 4.23
CA LYS A 110 13.56 -3.96 3.00
C LYS A 110 12.49 -3.21 2.19
N ALA A 111 11.28 -3.75 2.10
CA ALA A 111 10.17 -3.09 1.41
C ALA A 111 9.70 -1.83 2.15
N VAL A 112 9.55 -1.89 3.47
CA VAL A 112 9.24 -0.73 4.32
C VAL A 112 10.27 0.38 4.13
N ASP A 113 11.56 0.06 4.25
CA ASP A 113 12.62 1.05 4.13
C ASP A 113 12.71 1.65 2.72
N ARG A 114 12.37 0.87 1.69
CA ARG A 114 12.28 1.38 0.32
C ARG A 114 11.19 2.43 0.19
N GLU A 115 10.00 2.19 0.75
CA GLU A 115 8.88 3.14 0.67
C GLU A 115 9.07 4.37 1.56
N VAL A 116 9.79 4.25 2.68
CA VAL A 116 10.23 5.42 3.47
C VAL A 116 11.19 6.29 2.65
N ARG A 117 12.20 5.68 2.02
CA ARG A 117 13.14 6.42 1.16
C ARG A 117 12.46 7.06 -0.05
N ALA A 118 11.43 6.41 -0.59
CA ALA A 118 10.63 6.93 -1.71
C ALA A 118 9.63 8.02 -1.29
N GLY A 119 9.43 8.25 0.01
CA GLY A 119 8.51 9.26 0.53
C GLY A 119 7.04 8.83 0.53
N PHE A 120 6.74 7.55 0.28
CA PHE A 120 5.38 7.00 0.32
C PHE A 120 5.01 6.38 1.67
N LEU A 121 5.97 6.28 2.59
CA LEU A 121 5.75 5.81 3.96
C LEU A 121 6.42 6.76 4.97
N LEU A 122 5.69 7.12 6.02
CA LEU A 122 6.26 7.94 7.10
C LEU A 122 7.18 7.08 8.00
N PRO A 123 8.31 7.62 8.48
CA PRO A 123 9.16 6.91 9.43
C PRO A 123 8.42 6.42 10.69
N ALA A 124 7.42 7.18 11.15
CA ALA A 124 6.61 6.82 12.31
C ALA A 124 5.70 5.60 12.05
N ASP A 125 5.29 5.36 10.81
CA ASP A 125 4.50 4.18 10.44
C ASP A 125 5.39 2.98 10.11
N ALA A 126 6.61 3.25 9.60
CA ALA A 126 7.60 2.23 9.34
C ALA A 126 7.92 1.40 10.57
N SER A 127 8.13 2.02 11.75
CA SER A 127 8.42 1.27 12.97
C SER A 127 7.29 0.29 13.32
N ARG A 128 6.03 0.76 13.27
CA ARG A 128 4.86 -0.09 13.56
C ARG A 128 4.73 -1.25 12.57
N LEU A 129 4.98 -1.00 11.29
CA LEU A 129 4.92 -2.04 10.26
C LEU A 129 5.99 -3.11 10.45
N LYS A 130 7.19 -2.74 10.88
CA LYS A 130 8.28 -3.69 11.19
C LYS A 130 7.97 -4.49 12.45
N ASP A 131 7.45 -3.85 13.50
CA ASP A 131 7.05 -4.54 14.74
C ASP A 131 5.99 -5.60 14.46
N VAL A 132 4.97 -5.28 13.66
CA VAL A 132 3.91 -6.23 13.29
C VAL A 132 4.47 -7.44 12.52
N ALA A 133 5.43 -7.23 11.61
CA ALA A 133 6.07 -8.34 10.90
C ALA A 133 6.90 -9.21 11.85
N ALA A 134 7.66 -8.60 12.76
CA ALA A 134 8.47 -9.31 13.75
C ALA A 134 7.63 -10.15 14.75
N MET A 135 6.41 -9.72 15.05
CA MET A 135 5.47 -10.44 15.93
C MET A 135 4.58 -11.45 15.18
N SER A 136 4.73 -11.55 13.86
CA SER A 136 3.88 -12.41 13.04
C SER A 136 4.23 -13.90 13.19
N THR A 137 3.44 -14.75 12.56
CA THR A 137 3.71 -16.19 12.44
C THR A 137 3.98 -16.61 10.99
N ILE A 138 4.40 -15.66 10.14
CA ILE A 138 4.73 -15.97 8.74
C ILE A 138 6.03 -16.78 8.72
N PRO A 139 6.10 -17.87 7.91
CA PRO A 139 7.20 -18.81 7.92
C PRO A 139 8.57 -18.21 7.84
#